data_AF-A0A1M6YPI4-F1
#
_entry.id   AF-A0A1M6YPI4-F1
#
_cell.length_a   1.000
_cell.length_b   1.000
_cell.length_c   1.000
_cell.angle_alpha   90.00
_cell.angle_beta   90.00
_cell.angle_gamma   90.00
#
_symmetry.space_group_name_H-M   'P 1'
#
loop_
_entity.id
_entity.type
_entity.pdbx_description
1 polymer ?
#
loop_
_entity_poly.entity_id
_entity_poly.type
_entity_poly.pdbx_seq_one_letter_code
_entity_poly.pdbx_strand_id
1 'polypeptide(L)' 'MRYKVLITPAEPSIKGEPNYSGVLADYNIEADSEAEAGDLAFTRFCQEKPYHSLNRDDYIINVH' A
#
# COMPACT_ATOMS: atom_id res chain seq x y z
N MET A 1 -4.51 -11.71 14.39
CA MET A 1 -4.27 -12.62 13.24
C MET A 1 -3.17 -12.03 12.37
N ARG A 2 -2.48 -12.83 11.55
CA ARG A 2 -1.48 -12.30 10.60
C ARG A 2 -2.09 -12.23 9.21
N TYR A 3 -2.00 -11.05 8.62
CA TYR A 3 -2.51 -10.73 7.30
C TYR A 3 -1.36 -10.37 6.38
N LYS A 4 -1.44 -10.84 5.14
CA LYS A 4 -0.54 -10.43 4.08
C LYS A 4 -1.15 -9.24 3.35
N VAL A 5 -0.44 -8.11 3.32
CA VAL A 5 -0.92 -6.88 2.69
C VAL A 5 0.00 -6.51 1.53
N LEU A 6 -0.59 -6.38 0.34
CA LEU A 6 0.08 -5.98 -0.89
C LEU A 6 -0.39 -4.60 -1.30
N ILE A 7 0.55 -3.67 -1.48
CA ILE A 7 0.27 -2.31 -1.96
C ILE A 7 0.79 -2.20 -3.39
N THR A 8 -0.11 -1.89 -4.32
CA THR A 8 0.20 -1.63 -5.74
C THR A 8 -0.34 -0.25 -6.11
N PRO A 9 0.21 0.45 -7.12
CA PRO A 9 -0.38 1.70 -7.56
C PRO A 9 -1.72 1.42 -8.23
N ALA A 10 -2.69 2.31 -8.04
CA ALA A 10 -3.89 2.34 -8.86
C ALA A 10 -3.48 2.82 -10.26
N GLU A 11 -3.41 1.90 -11.24
CA GLU A 11 -3.01 2.27 -12.59
C GLU A 11 -4.03 3.21 -13.28
N PRO A 12 -3.55 4.08 -14.18
CA PRO A 12 -2.20 4.60 -14.28
C PRO A 12 -2.15 5.97 -13.59
N SER A 13 -1.28 6.17 -12.60
CA SER A 13 -0.94 7.50 -12.08
C SER A 13 -0.23 8.31 -13.19
N ILE A 14 -0.97 8.73 -14.24
CA ILE A 14 -0.47 9.56 -15.33
C ILE A 14 -0.37 10.98 -14.80
N LYS A 15 0.85 11.38 -14.40
CA LYS A 15 1.48 12.66 -14.78
C LYS A 15 2.93 12.70 -14.30
N GLY A 16 3.85 12.19 -15.13
CA GLY A 16 5.25 12.62 -15.14
C GLY A 16 6.26 11.85 -14.28
N GLU A 17 5.83 10.84 -13.52
CA GLU A 17 6.72 9.98 -12.73
C GLU A 17 6.86 8.58 -13.35
N PRO A 18 7.94 7.82 -13.05
CA PRO A 18 8.12 6.48 -13.58
C PRO A 18 6.91 5.61 -13.25
N ASN A 19 6.30 5.01 -14.28
CA ASN A 19 5.26 4.00 -14.13
C ASN A 19 5.83 2.84 -13.31
N TYR A 20 5.53 2.80 -12.01
CA TYR A 20 5.83 1.65 -11.17
C TYR A 20 4.77 0.58 -11.43
N SER A 21 4.86 -0.14 -12.55
CA SER A 21 4.06 -1.35 -12.75
C SER A 21 4.58 -2.45 -11.81
N GLY A 22 3.86 -2.71 -10.70
CA GLY A 22 4.21 -3.79 -9.78
C GLY A 22 3.79 -3.57 -8.33
N VAL A 23 4.18 -4.53 -7.48
CA VAL A 23 4.01 -4.45 -6.02
C VAL A 23 5.00 -3.43 -5.47
N LEU A 24 4.47 -2.34 -4.88
CA LEU A 24 5.27 -1.29 -4.23
C LEU A 24 5.72 -1.72 -2.83
N ALA A 25 4.87 -2.49 -2.14
CA ALA A 25 5.21 -3.07 -0.85
C ALA A 25 4.44 -4.38 -0.59
N ASP A 26 5.10 -5.29 0.13
CA ASP A 26 4.56 -6.56 0.64
C ASP A 26 4.83 -6.60 2.15
N TYR A 27 3.76 -6.57 2.95
CA TYR A 27 3.83 -6.58 4.40
C TYR A 27 3.13 -7.81 4.98
N ASN A 28 3.68 -8.31 6.08
CA ASN A 28 2.97 -9.21 6.98
C ASN A 28 2.61 -8.42 8.24
N ILE A 29 1.34 -8.12 8.43
CA ILE A 29 0.82 -7.30 9.53
C ILE A 29 0.06 -8.20 10.50
N GLU A 30 0.35 -8.05 11.79
CA GLU A 30 -0.46 -8.65 12.84
C GLU A 30 -1.51 -7.64 13.29
N ALA A 31 -2.79 -7.96 13.08
CA ALA A 31 -3.93 -7.09 13.39
C ALA A 31 -5.15 -7.91 13.82
N ASP A 32 -6.16 -7.27 14.37
CA ASP A 32 -7.41 -7.92 14.77
C ASP A 32 -8.42 -8.07 13.62
N SER A 33 -8.23 -7.34 12.51
CA SER A 33 -9.08 -7.40 11.32
C SER A 33 -8.33 -7.08 10.03
N GLU A 34 -8.90 -7.46 8.87
CA GLU A 34 -8.35 -7.12 7.55
C GLU A 34 -8.30 -5.61 7.31
N ALA A 35 -9.33 -4.88 7.76
CA ALA A 35 -9.40 -3.42 7.62
C ALA A 35 -8.24 -2.76 8.38
N GLU A 36 -8.02 -3.16 9.63
CA GLU A 36 -6.93 -2.67 10.46
C GLU A 36 -5.56 -3.04 9.87
N ALA A 37 -5.40 -4.26 9.36
CA ALA A 37 -4.18 -4.69 8.68
C ALA A 37 -3.84 -3.80 7.47
N GLY A 38 -4.87 -3.44 6.68
CA GLY A 38 -4.73 -2.53 5.55
C GLY A 38 -4.27 -1.13 5.96
N ASP A 39 -4.87 -0.56 7.00
CA ASP A 39 -4.51 0.79 7.49
C ASP A 39 -3.11 0.83 8.11
N LEU A 40 -2.73 -0.20 8.88
CA LEU A 40 -1.38 -0.34 9.43
C LEU A 40 -0.31 -0.50 8.34
N ALA A 41 -0.58 -1.33 7.33
CA ALA A 41 0.30 -1.50 6.18
C ALA A 41 0.48 -0.18 5.40
N PHE A 42 -0.62 0.55 5.16
CA PHE A 42 -0.57 1.82 4.45
C PHE A 42 0.18 2.90 5.22
N THR A 43 -0.06 2.99 6.53
CA THR A 43 0.67 3.93 7.41
C THR A 43 2.17 3.66 7.37
N ARG A 44 2.55 2.39 7.44
CA ARG A 44 3.96 1.97 7.35
C ARG A 44 4.56 2.29 5.98
N PHE A 45 3.83 2.03 4.90
CA PHE A 45 4.25 2.37 3.55
C PHE A 45 4.57 3.86 3.41
N CYS A 46 3.67 4.73 3.87
CA CYS A 46 3.87 6.18 3.84
C CYS A 46 5.10 6.64 4.63
N GLN A 47 5.41 5.97 5.76
CA GLN A 47 6.61 6.26 6.56
C GLN A 47 7.91 5.81 5.87
N GLU A 48 7.90 4.64 5.22
CA GLU A 48 9.07 4.10 4.52
C GLU A 48 9.31 4.77 3.15
N LYS A 49 8.27 5.34 2.57
CA LYS A 49 8.26 5.92 1.23
C LYS A 49 7.71 7.37 1.25
N PRO A 50 8.40 8.33 1.89
CA PRO A 50 7.92 9.71 2.03
C PRO A 50 7.82 10.47 0.69
N TYR A 51 8.40 9.95 -0.39
CA TYR A 51 8.32 10.52 -1.73
C TYR A 51 7.12 10.01 -2.54
N HIS A 52 6.37 9.04 -2.03
CA HIS A 52 5.14 8.54 -2.65
C HIS A 52 3.94 9.36 -2.16
N SER A 53 2.85 9.32 -2.92
CA SER A 53 1.59 9.96 -2.54
C SER A 53 1.10 9.45 -1.18
N LEU A 54 0.58 10.37 -0.36
CA LEU A 54 -0.07 10.02 0.91
C LEU A 54 -1.56 9.74 0.72
N ASN A 55 -2.10 9.94 -0.48
CA ASN A 55 -3.51 9.65 -0.76
C ASN A 55 -3.69 8.15 -0.93
N ARG A 56 -4.54 7.55 -0.09
CA ARG A 56 -4.84 6.12 -0.11
C ARG A 56 -5.46 5.67 -1.45
N ASP A 57 -6.24 6.54 -2.10
CA ASP A 57 -6.90 6.25 -3.39
C ASP A 57 -5.93 6.10 -4.56
N ASP A 58 -4.68 6.56 -4.42
CA ASP A 58 -3.63 6.32 -5.43
C ASP A 58 -3.09 4.89 -5.36
N TYR A 59 -3.56 4.08 -4.40
CA TYR A 59 -3.08 2.73 -4.14
C TYR A 59 -4.22 1.71 -4.05
N ILE A 60 -3.91 0.51 -4.53
CA ILE A 60 -4.72 -0.68 -4.30
C ILE A 60 -4.05 -1.44 -3.15
N ILE A 61 -4.79 -1.60 -2.05
CA ILE A 61 -4.34 -2.31 -0.85
C ILE A 61 -5.11 -3.63 -0.78
N ASN A 62 -4.45 -4.73 -1.14
CA ASN A 62 -5.03 -6.07 -1.06
C ASN A 62 -4.60 -6.73 0.24
N VAL A 63 -5.56 -7.20 1.04
CA VAL A 63 -5.34 -7.90 2.30
C VAL A 63 -5.77 -9.36 2.13
N HIS A 64 -4.93 -10.30 2.59
CA HIS A 64 -5.12 -11.75 2.49
C HIS A 64 -4.81 -12.46 3.80
#